data_AF-A0A653I5T0-F1
#
_entry.id   AF-A0A653I5T0-F1
#
_cell.length_a   1.000
_cell.length_b   1.000
_cell.length_c   1.000
_cell.angle_alpha   90.00
_cell.angle_beta   90.00
_cell.angle_gamma   90.00
#
_symmetry.space_group_name_H-M   'P 1'
#
loop_
_entity.id
_entity.type
_entity.pdbx_description
1 polymer ?
#
loop_
_entity_poly.entity_id
_entity_poly.type
_entity_poly.pdbx_seq_one_letter_code
_entity_poly.pdbx_strand_id
1 'polypeptide(L)'
;MALKSTDMAKNMAKKLDGSLKSESLPDRFGQAAKASSNKRERAADIPASKLVPVNYRLPAELVSRLREYAVSQEEGVNQVVATALNEWLAGQAKK
;
A
#
# COMPACT_ATOMS: atom_id res chain seq x y z
N MET A 1 1.34 -34.00 41.34
CA MET A 1 0.26 -34.98 41.04
C MET A 1 0.55 -35.58 39.67
N ALA A 2 0.92 -36.86 39.62
CA ALA A 2 1.19 -37.55 38.36
C ALA A 2 -0.11 -37.67 37.55
N LEU A 3 -0.09 -37.30 36.27
CA LEU A 3 -1.25 -37.41 35.39
C LEU A 3 -1.60 -38.88 35.21
N LYS A 4 -2.89 -39.20 35.32
CA LYS A 4 -3.39 -40.56 35.06
C LYS A 4 -3.09 -40.91 33.60
N SER A 5 -2.77 -42.17 33.31
CA SER A 5 -2.38 -42.66 31.98
C SER A 5 -3.39 -42.29 30.88
N THR A 6 -4.67 -42.22 31.23
CA THR A 6 -5.76 -41.81 30.33
C THR A 6 -5.67 -40.34 29.91
N ASP A 7 -5.23 -39.46 30.82
CA ASP A 7 -5.06 -38.03 30.56
C ASP A 7 -3.82 -37.78 29.67
N MET A 8 -2.78 -38.59 29.87
CA MET A 8 -1.60 -38.58 29.01
C MET A 8 -1.94 -38.97 27.57
N ALA A 9 -2.74 -40.03 27.38
CA ALA A 9 -3.22 -40.45 26.07
C ALA A 9 -4.11 -39.38 25.42
N LYS A 10 -4.98 -38.72 26.19
CA LYS A 10 -5.83 -37.63 25.70
C LYS A 10 -5.01 -36.41 25.25
N ASN A 11 -3.95 -36.08 25.98
CA ASN A 11 -3.06 -34.98 25.61
C ASN A 11 -2.21 -35.32 24.38
N MET A 12 -1.80 -36.57 24.21
CA MET A 12 -1.14 -37.03 22.98
C MET A 12 -2.07 -36.95 21.77
N ALA A 13 -3.31 -37.42 21.91
CA ALA A 13 -4.32 -37.33 20.86
C ALA A 13 -4.58 -35.87 20.44
N LYS A 14 -4.72 -34.95 21.40
CA LYS A 14 -4.86 -33.51 21.11
C LYS A 14 -3.66 -32.92 20.38
N LYS A 15 -2.43 -33.36 20.71
CA LYS A 15 -1.21 -32.90 20.04
C LYS A 15 -1.15 -33.39 18.59
N LEU A 16 -1.52 -34.65 18.36
CA LEU A 16 -1.60 -35.24 17.01
C LEU A 16 -2.68 -34.57 16.14
N ASP A 17 -3.85 -34.29 16.71
CA ASP A 17 -4.90 -33.56 16.00
C ASP A 17 -4.48 -32.13 15.65
N GLY A 18 -3.72 -31.48 16.55
CA GLY A 18 -3.14 -30.16 16.30
C GLY A 18 -2.12 -30.19 15.17
N SER A 19 -1.19 -31.16 15.19
CA SER A 19 -0.16 -31.30 14.15
C SER A 19 -0.77 -31.63 12.80
N LEU A 20 -1.75 -32.53 12.72
CA LEU A 20 -2.42 -32.88 11.46
C LEU A 20 -3.21 -31.72 10.85
N LYS A 21 -3.74 -30.80 11.67
CA LYS A 21 -4.41 -29.58 11.18
C LYS A 21 -3.44 -28.46 10.82
N SER A 22 -2.23 -28.46 11.41
CA SER A 22 -1.19 -27.48 11.12
C SER A 22 -0.21 -27.94 10.03
N GLU A 23 -0.17 -29.23 9.72
CA GLU A 23 0.64 -29.78 8.62
C GLU A 23 0.18 -29.09 7.34
N SER A 24 1.09 -28.29 6.82
CA SER A 24 0.87 -27.14 5.96
C SER A 24 0.02 -27.44 4.73
N LEU A 25 -0.90 -26.52 4.41
CA LEU A 25 -1.23 -26.23 3.01
C LEU A 25 0.12 -26.12 2.27
N PRO A 26 0.36 -26.91 1.21
CA PRO A 26 1.63 -26.90 0.49
C PRO A 26 2.00 -25.46 0.13
N ASP A 27 3.29 -25.09 0.14
CA ASP A 27 3.77 -23.70 -0.03
C ASP A 27 3.36 -23.03 -1.37
N ARG A 28 2.71 -23.81 -2.25
CA ARG A 28 2.04 -23.40 -3.49
C ARG A 28 0.61 -22.88 -3.30
N PHE A 29 -0.06 -23.22 -2.20
CA PHE A 29 -1.38 -22.74 -1.81
C PHE A 29 -1.23 -21.67 -0.72
N GLY A 30 -1.47 -20.40 -1.06
CA GLY A 30 -1.48 -19.29 -0.08
C GLY A 30 -0.31 -18.31 -0.14
N GLN A 31 0.60 -18.42 -1.12
CA GLN A 31 1.63 -17.39 -1.40
C GLN A 31 1.01 -15.99 -1.59
N ALA A 32 -0.17 -15.91 -2.21
CA ALA A 32 -0.90 -14.65 -2.38
C ALA A 32 -1.51 -14.08 -1.07
N ALA A 33 -1.74 -14.93 -0.05
CA ALA A 33 -2.30 -14.49 1.23
C ALA A 33 -1.23 -13.98 2.21
N LYS A 34 -0.01 -14.53 2.16
CA LYS A 34 1.16 -14.03 2.95
C LYS A 34 1.59 -12.62 2.52
N ALA A 35 1.30 -12.20 1.29
CA ALA A 35 1.58 -10.84 0.80
C ALA A 35 0.57 -9.78 1.26
N SER A 36 -0.51 -10.17 1.97
CA SER A 36 -1.66 -9.29 2.22
C SER A 36 -1.75 -8.68 3.62
N SER A 37 -0.66 -8.66 4.39
CA SER A 37 -0.71 -8.11 5.76
C SER A 37 0.44 -7.18 6.11
N ASN A 38 0.69 -6.13 5.33
CA ASN A 38 1.33 -4.91 5.84
C ASN A 38 0.94 -3.66 5.05
N LYS A 39 -0.35 -3.30 5.12
CA LYS A 39 -0.86 -1.99 4.66
C LYS A 39 -0.25 -0.82 5.45
N ARG A 40 0.41 -1.10 6.58
CA ARG A 40 1.11 -0.12 7.44
C ARG A 40 2.52 0.24 6.98
N GLU A 41 3.20 -0.61 6.22
CA GLU A 41 4.62 -0.38 5.86
C GLU A 41 4.80 0.51 4.61
N ARG A 42 3.75 0.75 3.82
CA ARG A 42 3.81 1.68 2.68
C ARG A 42 3.82 3.17 3.06
N ALA A 43 3.84 3.50 4.35
CA ALA A 43 3.88 4.89 4.83
C ALA A 43 5.31 5.40 5.07
N ALA A 44 6.35 4.58 4.88
CA ALA A 44 7.71 4.91 5.34
C ALA A 44 8.64 5.57 4.30
N ASP A 45 8.30 5.54 3.00
CA ASP A 45 9.25 5.96 1.94
C ASP A 45 8.83 7.23 1.17
N ILE A 46 7.96 8.06 1.73
CA ILE A 46 7.74 9.40 1.17
C ILE A 46 8.71 10.35 1.88
N PRO A 47 9.80 10.81 1.22
CA PRO A 47 10.60 11.90 1.79
C PRO A 47 9.64 13.04 2.08
N ALA A 48 9.60 13.49 3.33
CA ALA A 48 8.71 14.52 3.85
C ALA A 48 9.05 15.91 3.28
N SER A 49 9.05 16.05 1.96
CA SER A 49 8.61 17.27 1.31
C SER A 49 7.19 17.54 1.83
N LYS A 50 6.95 18.73 2.37
CA LYS A 50 5.67 19.18 2.93
C LYS A 50 4.60 19.35 1.84
N LEU A 51 4.45 18.34 0.98
CA LEU A 51 3.44 18.28 -0.07
C LEU A 51 2.08 18.18 0.60
N VAL A 52 1.27 19.21 0.38
CA VAL A 52 -0.13 19.21 0.82
C VAL A 52 -0.96 18.60 -0.31
N PRO A 53 -1.77 17.56 -0.05
CA PRO A 53 -2.64 17.00 -1.07
C PRO A 53 -3.74 18.00 -1.41
N VAL A 54 -3.83 18.38 -2.68
CA VAL A 54 -4.88 19.29 -3.17
C VAL A 54 -5.77 18.56 -4.18
N ASN A 55 -7.07 18.71 -4.00
CA ASN A 55 -8.07 18.08 -4.86
C ASN A 55 -8.81 19.16 -5.67
N TYR A 56 -8.74 19.06 -6.99
CA TYR A 56 -9.46 19.92 -7.92
C TYR A 56 -10.34 19.09 -8.85
N ARG A 57 -11.56 19.57 -9.11
CA ARG A 57 -12.43 18.99 -10.13
C ARG A 57 -12.18 19.73 -11.44
N LEU A 58 -11.45 19.08 -12.34
CA LEU A 58 -11.08 19.64 -13.65
C LEU A 58 -11.90 18.99 -14.78
N PRO A 59 -12.17 19.72 -15.88
CA PRO A 59 -12.78 19.15 -17.07
C PRO A 59 -11.92 18.01 -17.66
N ALA A 60 -12.56 16.98 -18.19
CA ALA A 60 -11.87 15.78 -18.69
C ALA A 60 -10.79 16.09 -19.74
N GLU A 61 -11.10 16.96 -20.70
CA GLU A 61 -10.19 17.42 -21.75
C GLU A 61 -8.89 18.02 -21.20
N LEU A 62 -8.99 18.81 -20.13
CA LEU A 62 -7.85 19.46 -19.51
C LEU A 62 -6.96 18.43 -18.81
N VAL A 63 -7.55 17.44 -18.15
CA VAL A 63 -6.78 16.38 -17.48
C VAL A 63 -6.08 15.49 -18.50
N SER A 64 -6.69 15.22 -19.67
CA SER A 64 -6.04 14.49 -20.76
C SER A 64 -4.79 15.21 -21.26
N ARG A 65 -4.90 16.51 -21.54
CA ARG A 65 -3.74 17.33 -21.94
C ARG A 65 -2.65 17.35 -20.87
N LEU A 66 -3.01 17.55 -19.59
CA LEU A 66 -2.04 17.51 -18.49
C LEU A 66 -1.30 16.17 -18.43
N ARG A 67 -1.99 15.06 -18.68
CA ARG A 67 -1.36 13.73 -18.72
C ARG A 67 -0.39 13.61 -19.89
N GLU A 68 -0.76 14.05 -21.08
CA GLU A 68 0.11 14.05 -22.27
C GLU A 68 1.39 14.86 -22.04
N TYR A 69 1.27 16.07 -21.49
CA TYR A 69 2.41 16.91 -21.14
C TYR A 69 3.27 16.33 -20.01
N ALA A 70 2.67 15.58 -19.08
CA ALA A 70 3.42 14.96 -17.99
C ALA A 70 4.28 13.77 -18.45
N VAL A 71 3.99 13.15 -19.61
CA VAL A 71 4.80 12.03 -20.14
C VAL A 71 6.23 12.45 -20.42
N SER A 72 6.46 13.71 -20.77
CA SER A 72 7.80 14.24 -21.06
C SER A 72 8.58 14.71 -19.83
N GLN A 73 7.98 14.66 -18.63
CA GLN A 73 8.57 15.22 -17.41
C GLN A 73 8.86 14.13 -16.38
N GLU A 74 10.09 14.08 -15.86
CA GLU A 74 10.55 13.06 -14.90
C GLU A 74 9.74 13.06 -13.59
N GLU A 75 9.25 14.22 -13.16
CA GLU A 75 8.49 14.40 -11.91
C GLU A 75 6.96 14.27 -12.11
N GLY A 76 6.51 14.03 -13.35
CA GLY A 76 5.12 13.77 -13.71
C GLY A 76 4.17 14.97 -13.60
N VAL A 77 2.88 14.69 -13.38
CA VAL A 77 1.78 15.67 -13.45
C VAL A 77 1.92 16.76 -12.38
N ASN A 78 2.45 16.43 -11.20
CA ASN A 78 2.54 17.38 -10.09
C ASN A 78 3.45 18.56 -10.41
N GLN A 79 4.56 18.32 -11.11
CA GLN A 79 5.50 19.38 -11.48
C GLN A 79 4.95 20.27 -12.60
N VAL A 80 4.26 19.68 -13.58
CA VAL A 80 3.55 20.45 -14.63
C VAL A 80 2.52 21.39 -14.01
N VAL A 81 1.79 20.92 -12.99
CA VAL A 81 0.82 21.76 -12.28
C VAL A 81 1.52 22.83 -11.45
N ALA A 82 2.62 22.51 -10.78
CA ALA A 82 3.37 23.47 -9.97
C ALA A 82 3.96 24.61 -10.81
N THR A 83 4.55 24.31 -11.97
CA THR A 83 5.10 25.33 -12.87
C THR A 83 4.01 26.24 -13.42
N ALA A 84 2.93 25.66 -13.94
CA ALA A 84 1.80 26.42 -14.48
C ALA A 84 1.16 27.36 -13.43
N LEU A 85 1.01 26.90 -12.18
CA LEU A 85 0.49 27.72 -11.09
C LEU A 85 1.44 28.87 -10.71
N ASN A 86 2.75 28.60 -10.63
CA ASN A 86 3.74 29.63 -10.32
C ASN A 86 3.79 30.72 -11.39
N GLU A 87 3.79 30.34 -12.68
CA GLU A 87 3.76 31.30 -13.79
C GLU A 87 2.49 32.16 -13.78
N TRP A 88 1.33 31.53 -13.56
CA TRP A 88 0.06 32.25 -13.49
C TRP A 88 0.03 33.23 -12.31
N LEU A 89 0.47 32.82 -11.12
CA LEU A 89 0.54 33.67 -9.94
C LEU A 89 1.54 34.83 -10.12
N ALA A 90 2.70 34.58 -10.72
CA ALA A 90 3.67 35.62 -11.03
C ALA A 90 3.10 36.65 -12.03
N GLY A 91 2.28 36.20 -12.99
CA GLY A 91 1.58 37.08 -13.93
C GLY A 91 0.51 37.95 -13.26
N GLN A 92 -0.17 37.45 -12.23
CA GLN A 92 -1.17 38.22 -11.47
C GLN A 92 -0.54 39.25 -10.53
N ALA A 93 0.62 38.94 -9.93
CA ALA A 93 1.32 39.87 -9.05
C ALA A 93 1.94 41.09 -9.77
N LYS A 94 2.06 41.02 -11.10
CA LYS A 94 2.62 42.10 -11.93
C LYS A 94 1.55 43.08 -12.46
N LYS A 95 0.27 42.79 -12.23
CA LYS A 95 -0.86 43.68 -12.55
C LYS A 95 -1.27 44.48 -11.33
#